data_AF-A0A7S2XJC5-F1
#
_entry.id   AF-A0A7S2XJC5-F1
#
_cell.length_a   1.000
_cell.length_b   1.000
_cell.length_c   1.000
_cell.angle_alpha   90.00
_cell.angle_beta   90.00
_cell.angle_gamma   90.00
#
_symmetry.space_group_name_H-M   'P 1'
#
loop_
_entity.id
_entity.type
_entity.pdbx_description
1 polymer ?
#
loop_
_entity_poly.entity_id
_entity_poly.type
_entity_poly.pdbx_seq_one_letter_code
_entity_poly.pdbx_strand_id
1 'polypeptide(L)'
;GHVFDGMLSGRTVDLSRLSTLSTAPTKTEWDTLSRMEAETGISVTGDPQTSGKNGEGVRVTDFVGPILGEEFMSKEYSERSPKEQADFGTWCALFKWYSTLTRIGYSPTFSAEVAQADV
;
A
#
# COMPACT_ATOMS: atom_id res chain seq x y z
N GLY A 1 6.42 12.48 -2.54
CA GLY A 1 5.52 13.22 -1.63
C GLY A 1 4.39 13.85 -2.40
N HIS A 2 4.68 14.85 -3.23
CA HIS A 2 3.72 15.87 -3.67
C HIS A 2 2.44 15.46 -4.41
N VAL A 3 2.35 14.28 -5.04
CA VAL A 3 1.16 13.92 -5.82
C VAL A 3 0.11 13.19 -4.97
N PHE A 4 0.51 12.31 -4.05
CA PHE A 4 -0.40 11.69 -3.09
C PHE A 4 -1.00 12.72 -2.11
N ASP A 5 -0.17 13.66 -1.65
CA ASP A 5 -0.64 14.80 -0.83
C ASP A 5 -1.63 15.69 -1.59
N GLY A 6 -1.46 15.80 -2.92
CA GLY A 6 -2.39 16.48 -3.82
C GLY A 6 -3.77 15.82 -3.84
N MET A 7 -3.83 14.49 -3.88
CA MET A 7 -5.10 13.76 -3.82
C MET A 7 -5.81 13.94 -2.48
N LEU A 8 -5.07 13.82 -1.38
CA LEU A 8 -5.63 13.98 -0.02
C LEU A 8 -6.12 15.41 0.25
N SER A 9 -5.59 16.41 -0.46
CA SER A 9 -6.05 17.81 -0.37
C SER A 9 -7.18 18.16 -1.34
N GLY A 10 -7.76 17.16 -2.03
CA GLY A 10 -8.90 17.35 -2.93
C GLY A 10 -8.55 17.93 -4.30
N ARG A 11 -7.26 17.93 -4.69
CA ARG A 11 -6.85 18.36 -6.03
C ARG A 11 -7.06 17.22 -7.01
N THR A 12 -7.54 17.55 -8.21
CA THR A 12 -7.57 16.60 -9.32
C THR A 12 -6.16 16.16 -9.66
N VAL A 13 -5.88 14.87 -9.50
CA VAL A 13 -4.59 14.27 -9.81
C VAL A 13 -4.74 13.35 -11.00
N ASP A 14 -3.83 13.51 -11.95
CA ASP A 14 -3.70 12.60 -13.08
C ASP A 14 -3.04 11.29 -12.61
N LEU A 15 -3.85 10.24 -12.50
CA LEU A 15 -3.39 8.90 -12.09
C LEU A 15 -2.42 8.29 -13.10
N SER A 16 -2.52 8.65 -14.39
CA SER A 16 -1.59 8.18 -15.41
C SER A 16 -0.21 8.82 -15.23
N ARG A 17 -0.16 10.10 -14.85
CA ARG A 17 1.09 10.76 -14.47
C ARG A 17 1.65 10.18 -13.17
N LEU A 18 0.79 9.84 -12.22
CA LEU A 18 1.23 9.25 -10.94
C LEU A 18 1.85 7.86 -11.12
N SER A 19 1.31 7.02 -12.01
CA SER A 19 1.87 5.70 -12.30
C SER A 19 3.25 5.77 -12.99
N THR A 20 3.59 6.88 -13.65
CA THR A 20 4.97 7.10 -14.14
C THR A 20 5.98 7.46 -13.05
N LEU A 21 5.49 7.95 -11.89
CA LEU A 21 6.34 8.39 -10.77
C LEU A 21 6.47 7.33 -9.68
N SER A 22 5.52 6.40 -9.59
CA SER A 22 5.51 5.30 -8.64
C SER A 22 4.80 4.12 -9.27
N THR A 23 5.39 2.94 -9.18
CA THR A 23 4.76 1.69 -9.62
C THR A 23 3.39 1.55 -8.97
N ALA A 24 2.35 1.43 -9.80
CA ALA A 24 0.99 1.21 -9.34
C ALA A 24 0.83 -0.26 -8.91
N PRO A 25 0.00 -0.54 -7.89
CA PRO A 25 -0.26 -1.91 -7.46
C PRO A 25 -0.95 -2.71 -8.57
N THR A 26 -0.59 -3.99 -8.66
CA THR A 26 -1.37 -5.00 -9.37
C THR A 26 -2.61 -5.38 -8.55
N LYS A 27 -3.56 -6.10 -9.17
CA LYS A 27 -4.74 -6.61 -8.48
C LYS A 27 -4.36 -7.50 -7.28
N THR A 28 -3.41 -8.41 -7.47
CA THR A 28 -2.97 -9.33 -6.41
C THR A 28 -2.33 -8.61 -5.24
N GLU A 29 -1.53 -7.57 -5.50
CA GLU A 29 -0.93 -6.74 -4.44
C GLU A 29 -1.99 -5.93 -3.69
N TRP A 30 -2.96 -5.37 -4.42
CA TRP A 30 -4.09 -4.65 -3.82
C TRP A 30 -4.95 -5.55 -2.93
N ASP A 31 -5.28 -6.75 -3.42
CA ASP A 31 -6.05 -7.75 -2.68
C ASP A 31 -5.26 -8.21 -1.44
N THR A 32 -3.94 -8.33 -1.54
CA THR A 32 -3.07 -8.64 -0.40
C THR A 32 -3.12 -7.54 0.65
N LEU A 33 -3.01 -6.26 0.26
CA LEU A 33 -3.12 -5.13 1.20
C LEU A 33 -4.50 -5.06 1.84
N SER A 34 -5.56 -5.31 1.07
CA SER A 34 -6.93 -5.35 1.59
C SER A 34 -7.13 -6.47 2.61
N ARG A 35 -6.54 -7.64 2.36
CA ARG A 35 -6.52 -8.74 3.31
C ARG A 35 -5.74 -8.37 4.58
N MET A 36 -4.58 -7.70 4.45
CA MET A 36 -3.80 -7.26 5.61
C MET A 36 -4.53 -6.22 6.45
N GLU A 37 -5.31 -5.32 5.85
CA GLU A 37 -6.15 -4.37 6.61
C GLU A 37 -7.12 -5.13 7.54
N ALA A 38 -7.77 -6.18 7.01
CA ALA A 38 -8.66 -7.03 7.79
C ALA A 38 -7.94 -7.87 8.84
N GLU A 39 -6.77 -8.44 8.53
CA GLU A 39 -6.02 -9.31 9.43
C GLU A 39 -5.33 -8.55 10.57
N THR A 40 -4.81 -7.36 10.29
CA THR A 40 -4.10 -6.54 11.29
C THR A 40 -5.04 -5.70 12.16
N GLY A 41 -6.28 -5.48 11.69
CA GLY A 41 -7.24 -4.57 12.31
C GLY A 41 -6.84 -3.09 12.23
N ILE A 42 -5.80 -2.77 11.44
CA ILE A 42 -5.37 -1.39 11.18
C ILE A 42 -6.30 -0.81 10.14
N SER A 43 -7.00 0.29 10.43
CA SER A 43 -7.84 0.96 9.44
C SER A 43 -7.05 2.07 8.75
N VAL A 44 -6.90 1.97 7.42
CA VAL A 44 -6.18 3.00 6.65
C VAL A 44 -7.04 4.23 6.39
N THR A 45 -8.36 4.13 6.52
CA THR A 45 -9.33 5.22 6.34
C THR A 45 -9.65 5.98 7.62
N GLY A 46 -9.37 5.40 8.79
CA GLY A 46 -9.56 6.04 10.08
C GLY A 46 -8.51 7.09 10.43
N ASP A 47 -8.56 7.57 11.68
CA ASP A 47 -7.59 8.55 12.20
C ASP A 47 -6.18 7.91 12.27
N PRO A 48 -5.18 8.47 11.55
CA PRO A 48 -3.82 7.94 11.57
C PRO A 48 -3.18 7.86 12.95
N GLN A 49 -3.68 8.57 13.96
CA GLN A 49 -3.16 8.55 15.33
C GLN A 49 -3.79 7.46 16.22
N THR A 50 -4.94 6.90 15.82
CA THR A 50 -5.69 5.94 16.67
C THR A 50 -6.18 4.70 15.93
N SER A 51 -5.99 4.63 14.62
CA SER A 51 -6.46 3.52 13.78
C SER A 51 -5.37 2.48 13.47
N GLY A 52 -4.24 2.55 14.15
CA GLY A 52 -3.22 1.52 14.17
C GLY A 52 -3.57 0.35 15.08
N LYS A 53 -2.63 -0.60 15.18
CA LYS A 53 -2.79 -1.80 15.99
C LYS A 53 -3.05 -1.41 17.45
N ASN A 54 -4.02 -2.06 18.09
CA ASN A 54 -4.40 -1.80 19.50
C ASN A 54 -4.80 -0.34 19.81
N GLY A 55 -5.24 0.44 18.81
CA GLY A 55 -5.61 1.84 19.00
C GLY A 55 -4.43 2.82 18.99
N GLU A 56 -3.24 2.36 18.58
CA GLU A 56 -2.08 3.23 18.37
C GLU A 56 -2.15 3.99 17.02
N GLY A 57 -1.11 4.76 16.73
CA GLY A 57 -0.94 5.34 15.39
C GLY A 57 -0.67 4.28 14.32
N VAL A 58 -1.12 4.53 13.10
CA VAL A 58 -0.90 3.66 11.94
C VAL A 58 0.59 3.63 11.61
N ARG A 59 1.23 2.48 11.81
CA ARG A 59 2.63 2.25 11.42
C ARG A 59 2.67 1.34 10.20
N VAL A 60 3.41 1.76 9.17
CA VAL A 60 3.58 0.98 7.94
C VAL A 60 4.19 -0.39 8.24
N THR A 61 5.15 -0.45 9.17
CA THR A 61 5.80 -1.70 9.59
C THR A 61 4.83 -2.72 10.17
N ASP A 62 3.82 -2.26 10.91
CA ASP A 62 2.83 -3.14 11.53
C ASP A 62 1.84 -3.68 10.49
N PHE A 63 1.63 -2.91 9.41
CA PHE A 63 0.77 -3.26 8.30
C PHE A 63 1.45 -4.22 7.31
N VAL A 64 2.68 -3.92 6.90
CA VAL A 64 3.41 -4.71 5.89
C VAL A 64 4.23 -5.85 6.50
N GLY A 65 4.49 -5.81 7.81
CA GLY A 65 5.26 -6.83 8.53
C GLY A 65 4.72 -8.26 8.34
N PRO A 66 3.40 -8.50 8.44
CA PRO A 66 2.84 -9.83 8.17
C PRO A 66 3.08 -10.34 6.74
N ILE A 67 3.22 -9.45 5.75
CA ILE A 67 3.51 -9.83 4.36
C ILE A 67 4.96 -10.29 4.21
N LEU A 68 5.89 -9.59 4.87
CA LEU A 68 7.33 -9.86 4.77
C LEU A 68 7.79 -10.99 5.68
N GLY A 69 6.96 -11.37 6.66
CA GLY A 69 7.22 -12.46 7.58
C GLY A 69 8.00 -12.04 8.82
N GLU A 70 7.86 -12.85 9.85
CA GLU A 70 8.48 -12.62 11.17
C GLU A 70 10.02 -12.56 11.09
N GLU A 71 10.63 -13.36 10.20
CA GLU A 71 12.08 -13.37 9.98
C GLU A 71 12.61 -12.01 9.48
N PHE A 72 11.86 -11.33 8.62
CA PHE A 72 12.24 -10.00 8.17
C PHE A 72 12.11 -8.96 9.30
N MET A 73 11.06 -9.10 10.11
CA MET A 73 10.76 -8.17 11.20
C MET A 73 11.73 -8.30 12.39
N SER A 74 12.36 -9.46 12.56
CA SER A 74 13.36 -9.70 13.60
C SER A 74 14.77 -9.21 13.24
N LYS A 75 15.04 -8.92 11.96
CA LYS A 75 16.33 -8.40 11.49
C LYS A 75 16.42 -6.90 11.65
N GLU A 76 17.55 -6.44 12.19
CA GLU A 76 17.91 -5.03 12.16
C GLU A 76 18.11 -4.56 10.72
N TYR A 77 17.92 -3.27 10.46
CA TYR A 77 18.02 -2.73 9.10
C TYR A 77 19.38 -3.00 8.45
N SER A 78 20.46 -2.95 9.23
CA SER A 78 21.83 -3.25 8.79
C SER A 78 22.08 -4.73 8.42
N GLU A 79 21.22 -5.63 8.90
CA GLU A 79 21.33 -7.07 8.65
C GLU A 79 20.49 -7.53 7.45
N ARG A 80 19.62 -6.65 6.95
CA ARG A 80 18.78 -6.92 5.78
C ARG A 80 19.62 -6.85 4.52
N SER A 81 19.50 -7.89 3.69
CA SER A 81 20.04 -7.91 2.35
C SER A 81 19.46 -6.76 1.50
N PRO A 82 20.17 -6.32 0.45
CA PRO A 82 19.64 -5.33 -0.48
C PRO A 82 18.28 -5.72 -1.09
N LYS A 83 18.05 -7.03 -1.28
CA LYS A 83 16.78 -7.57 -1.75
C LYS A 83 15.65 -7.34 -0.74
N GLU A 84 15.87 -7.71 0.52
CA GLU A 84 14.87 -7.50 1.58
C GLU A 84 14.52 -6.03 1.77
N GLN A 85 15.52 -5.14 1.69
CA GLN A 85 15.28 -3.69 1.73
C GLN A 85 14.45 -3.20 0.54
N ALA A 86 14.72 -3.70 -0.66
CA ALA A 86 13.96 -3.37 -1.87
C ALA A 86 12.52 -3.90 -1.80
N ASP A 87 12.32 -5.12 -1.30
CA ASP A 87 11.00 -5.73 -1.13
C ASP A 87 10.17 -4.92 -0.12
N PHE A 88 10.75 -4.50 1.02
CA PHE A 88 10.09 -3.60 1.96
C PHE A 88 9.75 -2.22 1.35
N GLY A 89 10.69 -1.63 0.61
CA GLY A 89 10.47 -0.37 -0.10
C GLY A 89 9.30 -0.45 -1.08
N THR A 90 9.18 -1.58 -1.79
CA THR A 90 8.08 -1.87 -2.72
C THR A 90 6.76 -1.91 -1.97
N TRP A 91 6.65 -2.69 -0.90
CA TRP A 91 5.41 -2.75 -0.10
C TRP A 91 5.04 -1.41 0.55
N CYS A 92 6.03 -0.60 0.96
CA CYS A 92 5.78 0.75 1.45
C CYS A 92 5.19 1.67 0.35
N ALA A 93 5.65 1.55 -0.90
CA ALA A 93 5.11 2.30 -2.02
C ALA A 93 3.67 1.85 -2.35
N LEU A 94 3.43 0.55 -2.36
CA LEU A 94 2.10 -0.04 -2.59
C LEU A 94 1.11 0.35 -1.46
N PHE A 95 1.55 0.35 -0.20
CA PHE A 95 0.75 0.82 0.93
C PHE A 95 0.35 2.29 0.78
N LYS A 96 1.23 3.16 0.25
CA LYS A 96 0.88 4.57 -0.01
C LYS A 96 -0.22 4.69 -1.05
N TRP A 97 -0.17 3.90 -2.12
CA TRP A 97 -1.26 3.83 -3.10
C TRP A 97 -2.56 3.40 -2.44
N TYR A 98 -2.52 2.27 -1.71
CA TYR A 98 -3.68 1.72 -1.03
C TYR A 98 -4.31 2.71 -0.06
N SER A 99 -3.53 3.17 0.93
CA SER A 99 -4.02 4.12 1.94
C SER A 99 -4.53 5.41 1.33
N THR A 100 -3.87 5.96 0.30
CA THR A 100 -4.32 7.22 -0.31
C THR A 100 -5.63 7.06 -1.07
N LEU A 101 -5.73 6.02 -1.92
CA LEU A 101 -6.93 5.79 -2.73
C LEU A 101 -8.13 5.38 -1.86
N THR A 102 -7.92 4.51 -0.87
CA THR A 102 -8.99 4.11 0.05
C THR A 102 -9.48 5.28 0.89
N ARG A 103 -8.60 6.18 1.35
CA ARG A 103 -8.98 7.41 2.11
C ARG A 103 -9.87 8.36 1.34
N ILE A 104 -9.69 8.46 0.02
CA ILE A 104 -10.54 9.30 -0.84
C ILE A 104 -11.77 8.54 -1.35
N GLY A 105 -12.03 7.33 -0.84
CA GLY A 105 -13.16 6.49 -1.26
C GLY A 105 -13.03 5.95 -2.68
N TYR A 106 -11.81 5.95 -3.26
CA TYR A 106 -11.57 5.48 -4.61
C TYR A 106 -11.22 3.98 -4.59
N SER A 107 -12.03 3.18 -5.28
CA SER A 107 -11.73 1.77 -5.52
C SER A 107 -11.15 1.62 -6.94
N PRO A 108 -9.88 1.19 -7.09
CA PRO A 108 -9.26 1.05 -8.40
C PRO A 108 -9.93 -0.05 -9.21
N THR A 109 -10.12 0.22 -10.50
CA THR A 109 -10.51 -0.80 -11.47
C THR A 109 -9.24 -1.36 -12.09
N PHE A 110 -8.94 -2.62 -11.82
CA PHE A 110 -7.85 -3.32 -12.50
C PHE A 110 -8.41 -3.85 -13.81
N SER A 111 -7.75 -3.53 -14.93
CA SER A 111 -7.98 -4.28 -16.16
C SER A 111 -7.70 -5.73 -15.80
N ALA A 112 -8.74 -6.57 -15.77
CA ALA A 112 -8.53 -8.00 -15.88
C ALA A 112 -7.58 -8.18 -17.07
N GLU A 113 -6.57 -9.05 -16.94
CA GLU A 113 -5.87 -9.59 -18.11
C GLU A 113 -6.89 -9.70 -19.22
N VAL A 114 -6.62 -8.99 -20.33
CA VAL A 114 -7.48 -8.97 -21.50
C VAL A 114 -7.74 -10.42 -21.83
N ALA A 115 -8.89 -10.94 -21.38
CA ALA A 115 -9.35 -12.25 -21.77
C ALA A 115 -9.51 -12.08 -23.27
N GLN A 116 -8.60 -12.75 -23.99
CA GLN A 116 -8.51 -12.78 -25.42
C GLN A 116 -9.86 -13.26 -25.94
N ALA A 117 -10.75 -12.31 -26.20
CA ALA A 117 -12.03 -12.51 -26.84
C ALA A 117 -11.86 -11.91 -28.23
N ASP A 118 -11.18 -12.62 -29.12
CA ASP A 118 -11.32 -12.39 -30.55
C ASP A 118 -10.94 -13.63 -31.37
N VAL A 119 -12.00 -14.12 -32.03
CA VAL A 119 -12.11 -14.99 -33.23
C VAL A 119 -11.89 -16.50 -33.08
#